data_AF-A0A7S2EQY7-F1
#
_entry.id   AF-A0A7S2EQY7-F1
#
_cell.length_a   1.000
_cell.length_b   1.000
_cell.length_c   1.000
_cell.angle_alpha   90.00
_cell.angle_beta   90.00
_cell.angle_gamma   90.00
#
_symmetry.space_group_name_H-M   'P 1'
#
loop_
_entity.id
_entity.type
_entity.pdbx_description
1 polymer ?
#
loop_
_entity_poly.entity_id
_entity_poly.type
_entity_poly.pdbx_seq_one_letter_code
_entity_poly.pdbx_strand_id
1 'polypeptide(L)'
;QPSQWGMLCPADTPEGEACGLVKNLALLAHITTDEDTAPIDRLCRDLGVTDVTMLTGNEINAMGTYLVFLNGLVVGAHTRPNVLVAKLRTMRRQGMAGEFVSVYLHEGQKAV
;
A
#
# COMPACT_ATOMS: atom_id res chain seq x y z
N GLN A 1 -20.85 3.45 -3.26
CA GLN A 1 -19.73 3.70 -2.32
C GLN A 1 -18.69 4.55 -3.03
N PRO A 2 -18.15 5.63 -2.44
CA PRO A 2 -17.24 6.54 -3.16
C PRO A 2 -15.99 5.88 -3.74
N SER A 3 -15.49 4.80 -3.13
CA SER A 3 -14.32 4.05 -3.60
C SER A 3 -14.52 3.29 -4.93
N GLN A 4 -15.74 3.25 -5.47
CA GLN A 4 -16.03 2.58 -6.75
C GLN A 4 -15.63 3.43 -7.95
N TRP A 5 -15.42 4.73 -7.74
CA TRP A 5 -15.04 5.67 -8.79
C TRP A 5 -13.75 5.23 -9.49
N GLY A 6 -13.81 5.12 -10.82
CA GLY A 6 -12.68 4.70 -11.65
C GLY A 6 -12.43 3.19 -11.72
N MET A 7 -13.03 2.39 -10.83
CA MET A 7 -12.90 0.93 -10.83
C MET A 7 -14.12 0.22 -11.44
N LEU A 8 -15.33 0.74 -11.19
CA LEU A 8 -16.59 0.12 -11.62
C LEU A 8 -17.39 1.10 -12.48
N CYS A 9 -18.16 0.57 -13.44
CA CYS A 9 -19.12 1.36 -14.21
C CYS A 9 -20.22 1.88 -13.28
N PRO A 10 -20.51 3.20 -13.27
CA PRO A 10 -21.50 3.76 -12.36
C PRO A 10 -22.96 3.47 -12.76
N ALA A 11 -23.20 3.09 -14.02
CA ALA A 11 -24.55 2.90 -14.58
C ALA A 11 -24.90 1.44 -14.90
N ASP A 12 -23.90 0.61 -15.20
CA ASP A 12 -24.12 -0.74 -15.72
C ASP A 12 -24.27 -1.75 -14.58
N THR A 13 -25.50 -1.85 -14.06
CA THR A 13 -25.94 -2.83 -13.06
C THR A 13 -27.36 -3.29 -13.42
N PRO A 14 -27.70 -4.58 -13.27
CA PRO A 14 -29.04 -5.07 -13.57
C PRO A 14 -30.10 -4.49 -12.62
N GLU A 15 -31.34 -4.45 -13.09
CA GLU A 15 -32.49 -4.09 -12.26
C GLU A 15 -32.92 -5.23 -11.32
N GLY A 16 -33.82 -4.94 -10.38
CA GLY A 16 -34.37 -5.91 -9.45
C GLY A 16 -33.41 -6.27 -8.31
N GLU A 17 -33.47 -7.52 -7.84
CA GLU A 17 -32.74 -7.99 -6.65
C GLU A 17 -31.21 -7.94 -6.81
N ALA A 18 -30.72 -7.98 -8.06
CA ALA A 18 -29.30 -7.93 -8.37
C ALA A 18 -28.72 -6.50 -8.44
N CYS A 19 -29.56 -5.46 -8.33
CA CYS A 19 -29.15 -4.07 -8.42
C CYS A 19 -28.12 -3.73 -7.34
N GLY A 20 -26.94 -3.29 -7.78
CA GLY A 20 -25.81 -2.97 -6.91
C GLY A 20 -25.00 -4.18 -6.41
N LEU A 21 -25.43 -5.41 -6.69
CA LEU A 21 -24.67 -6.64 -6.41
C LEU A 21 -23.80 -7.01 -7.61
N VAL A 22 -24.41 -7.08 -8.79
CA VAL A 22 -23.69 -7.31 -10.05
C VAL A 22 -23.14 -5.98 -10.53
N LYS A 23 -21.82 -5.95 -10.77
CA LYS A 23 -21.08 -4.74 -11.15
C LYS A 23 -20.16 -5.05 -12.30
N ASN A 24 -20.04 -4.10 -13.20
CA ASN A 24 -19.15 -4.18 -14.34
C ASN A 24 -17.91 -3.32 -14.09
N LEU A 25 -16.74 -3.79 -14.56
CA LEU A 25 -15.49 -3.04 -14.48
C LEU A 25 -15.55 -1.80 -15.37
N ALA A 26 -14.90 -0.72 -14.92
CA ALA A 26 -14.64 0.43 -15.80
C ALA A 26 -13.64 0.04 -16.90
N LEU A 27 -13.69 0.72 -18.05
CA LEU A 27 -12.87 0.37 -19.24
C LEU A 27 -11.36 0.33 -18.98
N LEU A 28 -10.85 1.15 -18.06
CA LEU A 28 -9.43 1.23 -17.71
C LEU A 28 -9.10 0.55 -16.37
N ALA A 29 -10.06 -0.14 -15.76
CA ALA A 29 -9.82 -0.84 -14.53
C ALA A 29 -8.88 -2.03 -14.78
N HIS A 30 -7.88 -2.19 -13.92
CA HIS A 30 -6.95 -3.31 -13.96
C HIS A 30 -7.00 -4.07 -12.64
N ILE A 31 -7.07 -5.40 -12.72
CA ILE A 31 -7.03 -6.29 -11.56
C ILE A 31 -5.58 -6.71 -11.36
N THR A 32 -5.05 -6.40 -10.18
CA THR A 32 -3.70 -6.81 -9.79
C THR A 32 -3.64 -8.32 -9.60
N THR A 33 -2.56 -8.95 -10.04
CA THR A 33 -2.25 -10.36 -9.75
C THR A 33 -1.24 -10.44 -8.60
N ASP A 34 -1.13 -11.62 -8.00
CA ASP A 34 -0.09 -11.86 -6.98
C ASP A 34 1.31 -11.65 -7.57
N GLU A 35 2.17 -11.03 -6.77
CA GLU A 35 3.59 -10.81 -7.05
C GLU A 35 4.44 -11.15 -5.82
N ASP A 36 5.70 -11.51 -6.03
CA ASP A 36 6.63 -11.81 -4.94
C ASP A 36 6.90 -10.54 -4.11
N THR A 37 6.74 -10.64 -2.79
CA THR A 37 6.95 -9.54 -1.85
C THR A 37 8.41 -9.37 -1.43
N ALA A 38 9.26 -10.38 -1.64
CA ALA A 38 10.65 -10.35 -1.21
C ALA A 38 11.47 -9.19 -1.80
N PRO A 39 11.29 -8.77 -3.08
CA PRO A 39 11.96 -7.58 -3.61
C PRO A 39 11.55 -6.29 -2.90
N ILE A 40 10.28 -6.16 -2.51
CA ILE A 40 9.76 -4.96 -1.81
C ILE A 40 10.27 -4.92 -0.38
N ASP A 41 10.30 -6.06 0.31
CA ASP A 41 10.87 -6.18 1.65
C ASP A 41 12.38 -5.79 1.66
N ARG A 42 13.16 -6.28 0.69
CA ARG A 42 14.57 -5.86 0.51
C ARG A 42 14.68 -4.36 0.28
N LEU A 43 13.82 -3.82 -0.59
CA LEU A 43 13.81 -2.38 -0.89
C LEU A 43 13.50 -1.54 0.35
N CYS A 44 12.56 -1.97 1.19
CA CYS A 44 12.29 -1.32 2.47
C CYS A 44 13.55 -1.30 3.35
N ARG A 45 14.27 -2.43 3.49
CA ARG A 45 15.52 -2.49 4.26
C ARG A 45 16.61 -1.57 3.68
N ASP A 46 16.81 -1.59 2.36
CA ASP A 46 17.79 -0.74 1.67
C ASP A 46 17.49 0.76 1.82
N LEU A 47 16.20 1.11 1.96
CA LEU A 47 15.73 2.47 2.19
C LEU A 47 15.80 2.91 3.66
N GLY A 48 16.24 2.04 4.56
CA GLY A 48 16.49 2.34 5.98
C GLY A 48 15.34 1.96 6.92
N VAL A 49 14.45 1.05 6.51
CA VAL A 49 13.46 0.47 7.43
C VAL A 49 14.19 -0.45 8.40
N THR A 50 14.09 -0.15 9.69
CA THR A 50 14.68 -0.97 10.76
C THR A 50 13.79 -2.17 11.02
N ASP A 51 14.37 -3.36 10.98
CA ASP A 51 13.66 -4.62 11.19
C ASP A 51 12.92 -4.63 12.54
N VAL A 52 11.66 -5.08 12.53
CA VAL A 52 10.81 -5.13 13.72
C VAL A 52 11.42 -5.94 14.85
N THR A 53 12.18 -6.98 14.54
CA THR A 53 12.84 -7.86 15.54
C THR A 53 13.96 -7.16 16.30
N MET A 54 14.48 -6.06 15.77
CA MET A 54 15.53 -5.26 16.39
C MET A 54 14.98 -4.10 17.23
N LEU A 55 13.67 -3.86 17.20
CA LEU A 55 13.04 -2.72 17.86
C LEU A 55 12.44 -3.09 19.21
N THR A 56 12.67 -2.24 20.19
CA THR A 56 11.98 -2.29 21.48
C THR A 56 10.62 -1.61 21.40
N GLY A 57 9.73 -1.94 22.35
CA GLY A 57 8.43 -1.27 22.46
C GLY A 57 8.55 0.25 22.61
N ASN A 58 9.61 0.75 23.26
CA ASN A 58 9.84 2.19 23.40
C ASN A 58 10.20 2.84 22.06
N GLU A 59 11.02 2.18 21.24
CA GLU A 59 11.41 2.70 19.92
C GLU A 59 10.24 2.72 18.92
N ILE A 60 9.41 1.68 18.94
CA ILE A 60 8.18 1.60 18.12
C ILE A 60 7.22 2.74 18.47
N ASN A 61 7.06 3.04 19.75
CA ASN A 61 6.15 4.08 20.23
C ASN A 61 6.80 5.48 20.29
N ALA A 62 8.07 5.60 19.89
CA ALA A 62 8.77 6.87 19.94
C ALA A 62 8.11 7.92 19.03
N MET A 63 8.26 9.19 19.40
CA MET A 63 7.71 10.29 18.62
C MET A 63 8.37 10.33 17.23
N GLY A 64 7.54 10.34 16.17
CA GLY A 64 8.01 10.38 14.79
C GLY A 64 8.39 9.01 14.21
N THR A 65 8.27 7.91 14.96
CA THR A 65 8.41 6.56 14.42
C THR A 65 7.12 6.13 13.74
N TYR A 66 7.22 5.60 12.51
CA TYR A 66 6.11 5.04 11.75
C TYR A 66 6.37 3.56 11.50
N LEU A 67 5.38 2.73 11.75
CA LEU A 67 5.43 1.31 11.41
C LEU A 67 5.29 1.13 9.90
N VAL A 68 6.03 0.17 9.34
CA VAL A 68 5.97 -0.16 7.92
C VAL A 68 5.32 -1.52 7.77
N PHE A 69 4.23 -1.56 6.99
CA PHE A 69 3.48 -2.78 6.72
C PHE A 69 3.70 -3.23 5.28
N LEU A 70 3.89 -4.53 5.09
CA LEU A 70 3.90 -5.17 3.78
C LEU A 70 2.81 -6.24 3.76
N ASN A 71 1.73 -5.98 3.02
CA ASN A 71 0.56 -6.87 2.93
C ASN A 71 0.01 -7.31 4.32
N GLY A 72 -0.01 -6.37 5.27
CA GLY A 72 -0.50 -6.59 6.64
C GLY A 72 0.55 -7.09 7.64
N LEU A 73 1.74 -7.49 7.17
CA LEU A 73 2.85 -7.89 8.04
C LEU A 73 3.68 -6.67 8.43
N VAL A 74 3.99 -6.52 9.72
CA VAL A 74 4.93 -5.49 10.19
C VAL A 74 6.34 -5.93 9.81
N VAL A 75 6.95 -5.22 8.86
CA VAL A 75 8.34 -5.50 8.45
C VAL A 75 9.35 -4.68 9.25
N GLY A 76 8.91 -3.55 9.82
CA GLY A 76 9.80 -2.69 10.58
C GLY A 76 9.23 -1.32 10.91
N ALA A 77 10.12 -0.38 11.20
CA ALA A 77 9.77 1.02 11.43
C ALA A 77 10.75 2.00 10.76
N HIS A 78 10.28 3.22 10.55
CA HIS A 78 11.07 4.28 9.92
C HIS A 78 10.73 5.66 10.52
N THR A 79 11.73 6.51 10.71
CA THR A 79 11.57 7.84 11.35
C THR A 79 11.32 8.99 10.37
N ARG A 80 11.52 8.75 9.06
CA ARG A 80 11.27 9.72 7.98
C ARG A 80 10.30 9.14 6.92
N PRO A 81 9.03 8.90 7.27
CA PRO A 81 8.07 8.16 6.42
C PRO A 81 7.83 8.84 5.06
N ASN A 82 7.78 10.18 5.03
CA ASN A 82 7.64 10.95 3.79
C ASN A 82 8.75 10.67 2.78
N VAL A 83 9.99 10.52 3.25
CA VAL A 83 11.14 10.19 2.40
C VAL A 83 11.05 8.76 1.88
N LEU A 84 10.66 7.81 2.75
CA LEU A 84 10.47 6.41 2.37
C LEU A 84 9.42 6.28 1.26
N VAL A 85 8.23 6.86 1.46
CA VAL A 85 7.12 6.80 0.49
C VAL A 85 7.49 7.48 -0.83
N ALA A 86 8.16 8.64 -0.78
CA ALA A 86 8.60 9.33 -1.99
C ALA A 86 9.61 8.49 -2.80
N LYS A 87 10.54 7.81 -2.11
CA LYS A 87 11.52 6.92 -2.75
C LYS A 87 10.84 5.68 -3.33
N LEU A 88 10.02 4.95 -2.57
CA LEU A 88 9.30 3.77 -3.06
C LEU A 88 8.46 4.09 -4.32
N ARG A 89 7.72 5.21 -4.31
CA ARG A 89 6.95 5.66 -5.48
C ARG A 89 7.84 6.00 -6.68
N THR A 90 9.02 6.55 -6.43
CA THR A 90 9.99 6.86 -7.50
C THR A 90 10.59 5.59 -8.08
N MET A 91 10.94 4.63 -7.24
CA MET A 91 11.47 3.34 -7.66
C MET A 91 10.44 2.52 -8.45
N ARG A 92 9.16 2.57 -8.06
CA ARG A 92 8.04 2.03 -8.85
C ARG A 92 7.97 2.65 -10.24
N ARG A 93 8.05 3.99 -10.35
CA ARG A 93 8.06 4.70 -11.65
C ARG A 93 9.29 4.38 -12.51
N GLN A 94 10.37 3.91 -11.90
CA GLN A 94 11.59 3.48 -12.58
C GLN A 94 11.59 1.98 -12.92
N GLY A 95 10.52 1.24 -12.60
CA GLY A 95 10.43 -0.20 -12.84
C GLY A 95 11.24 -1.06 -11.87
N MET A 96 11.75 -0.49 -10.77
CA MET A 96 12.47 -1.24 -9.72
C MET A 96 11.53 -1.88 -8.68
N ALA A 97 10.28 -1.46 -8.65
CA ALA A 97 9.20 -2.10 -7.90
C ALA A 97 8.02 -2.34 -8.86
N GLY A 98 7.21 -3.38 -8.60
CA GLY A 98 6.06 -3.72 -9.43
C GLY A 98 5.12 -2.53 -9.61
N GLU A 99 4.61 -2.33 -10.84
CA GLU A 99 3.79 -1.17 -11.17
C GLU A 99 2.49 -1.08 -10.35
N PHE A 100 2.01 -2.24 -9.88
CA PHE A 100 0.80 -2.39 -9.07
C PHE A 100 1.04 -2.28 -7.56
N VAL A 101 2.30 -2.21 -7.11
CA VAL A 101 2.62 -2.02 -5.69
C VAL A 101 2.03 -0.71 -5.21
N SER A 102 1.09 -0.79 -4.27
CA SER A 102 0.48 0.37 -3.63
C SER A 102 1.33 0.87 -2.47
N VAL A 103 1.50 2.19 -2.34
CA VAL A 103 2.26 2.82 -1.25
C VAL A 103 1.47 4.00 -0.71
N TYR A 104 1.12 3.92 0.58
CA TYR A 104 0.32 4.90 1.28
C TYR A 104 1.04 5.37 2.54
N LEU A 105 0.71 6.57 3.02
CA LEU A 105 1.18 7.09 4.31
C LEU A 105 -0.05 7.44 5.12
N HIS A 106 -0.24 6.75 6.23
CA HIS A 106 -1.32 7.03 7.16
C HIS A 106 -0.82 7.84 8.36
N GLU A 107 -0.99 9.16 8.31
CA GLU A 107 -0.53 10.08 9.37
C GLU A 107 -1.20 9.78 10.73
N GLY A 108 -2.52 9.57 10.74
CA GLY A 108 -3.26 9.33 11.98
C GLY A 108 -2.89 8.03 12.72
N GLN A 109 -2.43 7.01 12.01
CA GLN A 109 -2.03 5.72 12.56
C GLN A 109 -0.49 5.59 12.67
N LYS A 110 0.26 6.60 12.21
CA LYS A 110 1.72 6.55 12.08
C LYS A 110 2.19 5.27 11.39
N ALA A 111 1.66 5.02 10.20
CA ALA A 111 1.94 3.82 9.42
C ALA A 111 2.22 4.14 7.95
N VAL A 112 3.11 3.36 7.35
CA VAL A 112 3.39 3.30 5.91
C VAL A 112 2.87 1.96 5.40
#